data_AF-A0A2M7TGC8-F1
#
_entry.id   AF-A0A2M7TGC8-F1
#
_cell.length_a   1.000
_cell.length_b   1.000
_cell.length_c   1.000
_cell.angle_alpha   90.00
_cell.angle_beta   90.00
_cell.angle_gamma   90.00
#
_symmetry.space_group_name_H-M   'P 1'
#
loop_
_entity.id
_entity.type
_entity.pdbx_description
1 polymer ?
#
loop_
_entity_poly.entity_id
_entity_poly.type
_entity_poly.pdbx_seq_one_letter_code
_entity_poly.pdbx_strand_id
1 'polypeptide(L)'
;MIYTIDAKNKSLGRLAGEIAVILQGKKSPKYNPRLEGEDGVIVKNIAKIAISSKKAKQKIYYSHNTQLGHLKEKSMEMILDKFGPAEVLRRSVMGMLPKNRLRIKRIKKLVIE
;
A
#
# COMPACT_ATOMS: atom_id res chain seq x y z
N MET A 1 1.70 -18.55 4.17
CA MET A 1 2.67 -18.20 5.26
C MET A 1 2.45 -16.75 5.67
N ILE A 2 2.71 -16.38 6.93
CA ILE A 2 2.58 -14.99 7.40
C ILE A 2 3.98 -14.37 7.46
N TYR A 3 4.17 -13.28 6.74
CA TYR A 3 5.41 -12.50 6.74
C TYR A 3 5.26 -11.30 7.66
N THR A 4 6.14 -11.16 8.65
CA THR A 4 6.19 -9.97 9.50
C THR A 4 7.28 -9.04 9.00
N ILE A 5 6.95 -7.79 8.73
CA ILE A 5 7.88 -6.78 8.20
C ILE A 5 7.87 -5.55 9.11
N ASP A 6 9.05 -5.17 9.60
CA ASP A 6 9.23 -3.89 10.29
C ASP A 6 9.34 -2.74 9.27
N ALA A 7 8.51 -1.70 9.45
CA ALA A 7 8.50 -0.52 8.59
C ALA A 7 9.50 0.58 9.01
N LYS A 8 10.14 0.45 10.19
CA LYS A 8 11.08 1.45 10.72
C LYS A 8 12.20 1.74 9.72
N ASN A 9 12.43 3.02 9.41
CA ASN A 9 13.47 3.50 8.48
C ASN A 9 13.40 2.96 7.04
N LYS A 10 12.34 2.22 6.67
CA LYS A 10 12.15 1.76 5.30
C LYS A 10 11.45 2.84 4.48
N SER A 11 11.88 2.98 3.23
CA SER A 11 11.20 3.89 2.30
C SER A 11 9.86 3.32 1.87
N LEU A 12 8.81 4.15 1.93
CA LEU A 12 7.42 3.78 1.63
C LEU A 12 7.27 2.96 0.33
N GLY A 13 7.87 3.45 -0.76
CA GLY A 13 7.76 2.81 -2.08
C GLY A 13 8.46 1.46 -2.16
N ARG A 14 9.67 1.32 -1.61
CA ARG A 14 10.41 0.04 -1.63
C ARG A 14 9.71 -1.01 -0.78
N LEU A 15 9.24 -0.59 0.40
CA LEU A 15 8.44 -1.44 1.28
C LEU A 15 7.15 -1.91 0.59
N ALA A 16 6.40 -1.00 -0.03
CA ALA A 16 5.18 -1.36 -0.75
C ALA A 16 5.43 -2.36 -1.88
N GLY A 17 6.55 -2.23 -2.60
CA GLY A 17 6.93 -3.15 -3.67
C GLY A 17 7.20 -4.56 -3.16
N GLU A 18 7.97 -4.68 -2.07
CA GLU A 18 8.24 -5.96 -1.42
C GLU A 18 6.95 -6.63 -0.93
N ILE A 19 6.08 -5.86 -0.28
CA ILE A 19 4.76 -6.34 0.19
C ILE A 19 3.93 -6.84 -0.99
N ALA A 20 3.86 -6.10 -2.09
CA ALA A 20 3.07 -6.48 -3.26
C ALA A 20 3.57 -7.78 -3.93
N VAL A 21 4.88 -8.05 -3.90
CA VAL A 21 5.47 -9.31 -4.40
C VAL A 21 5.05 -10.49 -3.51
N ILE A 22 5.09 -10.29 -2.19
CA ILE A 22 4.69 -11.31 -1.22
C ILE A 22 3.18 -11.60 -1.33
N LEU A 23 2.34 -10.57 -1.37
CA LEU A 23 0.88 -10.72 -1.49
C LEU A 23 0.45 -11.37 -2.83
N GLN A 24 1.26 -11.28 -3.87
CA GLN A 24 1.02 -11.99 -5.12
C GLN A 24 1.43 -13.47 -5.05
N GLY A 25 2.18 -13.88 -4.02
CA GLY A 25 2.73 -15.23 -3.88
C GLY A 25 3.95 -15.48 -4.77
N LYS A 26 4.58 -14.44 -5.33
CA LYS A 26 5.72 -14.58 -6.27
C LYS A 26 6.99 -15.15 -5.62
N LYS A 27 7.08 -15.17 -4.29
CA LYS A 27 8.18 -15.84 -3.57
C LYS A 27 8.02 -17.37 -3.50
N SER A 28 6.82 -17.89 -3.75
CA SER A 28 6.58 -19.33 -3.76
C SER A 28 6.85 -19.92 -5.14
N PRO A 29 7.49 -21.10 -5.25
CA PRO A 29 7.67 -21.79 -6.52
C PRO A 29 6.34 -22.22 -7.16
N LYS A 30 5.27 -22.32 -6.36
CA LYS A 30 3.91 -22.63 -6.83
C LYS A 30 3.15 -21.39 -7.33
N TYR A 31 3.83 -20.29 -7.63
CA TYR A 31 3.20 -19.06 -8.08
C TYR A 31 2.37 -19.29 -9.34
N ASN A 32 1.07 -18.95 -9.26
CA ASN A 32 0.18 -18.92 -10.40
C ASN A 32 -0.58 -17.58 -10.42
N PRO A 33 -0.48 -16.79 -11.51
CA PRO A 33 -1.11 -15.47 -11.59
C PRO A 33 -2.65 -15.52 -11.48
N ARG A 34 -3.29 -16.65 -11.83
CA ARG A 34 -4.74 -16.86 -11.73
C ARG A 34 -5.22 -17.07 -10.29
N LEU A 35 -4.32 -17.50 -9.40
CA LEU A 35 -4.62 -17.75 -8.00
C LEU A 35 -4.36 -16.51 -7.16
N GLU A 36 -4.95 -16.49 -5.96
CA GLU A 36 -4.87 -15.33 -5.07
C GLU A 36 -3.52 -15.23 -4.36
N GLY A 37 -2.75 -16.32 -4.28
CA GLY A 37 -1.59 -16.47 -3.41
C GLY A 37 -2.02 -16.78 -1.97
N GLU A 38 -1.25 -17.57 -1.22
CA GLU A 38 -1.61 -18.03 0.14
C GLU A 38 -0.96 -17.19 1.24
N ASP A 39 -0.05 -16.29 0.86
CA ASP A 39 0.76 -15.54 1.81
C ASP A 39 0.06 -14.25 2.28
N GLY A 40 0.26 -13.94 3.56
CA GLY A 40 -0.19 -12.72 4.20
C GLY A 40 1.00 -11.91 4.72
N VAL A 41 0.78 -10.61 4.93
CA VAL A 41 1.82 -9.71 5.43
C VAL A 41 1.29 -8.91 6.62
N ILE A 42 2.04 -8.92 7.71
CA ILE A 42 1.84 -8.08 8.88
C ILE A 42 2.95 -7.02 8.87
N VAL A 43 2.57 -5.75 8.82
CA VAL A 43 3.51 -4.62 8.88
C VAL A 43 3.48 -4.03 10.28
N LYS A 44 4.63 -3.93 10.94
CA LYS A 44 4.76 -3.33 12.27
C LYS A 44 5.45 -1.96 12.22
N ASN A 45 5.23 -1.13 13.23
CA ASN A 45 5.86 0.19 13.42
C ASN A 45 5.61 1.16 12.26
N ILE A 46 4.40 1.17 11.70
CA ILE A 46 4.09 1.97 10.50
C ILE A 46 4.31 3.49 10.71
N ALA A 47 4.19 3.97 11.94
CA ALA A 47 4.45 5.36 12.32
C ALA A 47 5.89 5.83 12.07
N LYS A 48 6.86 4.90 12.01
CA LYS A 48 8.29 5.21 11.86
C LYS A 48 8.80 5.02 10.43
N ILE A 49 7.88 5.03 9.46
CA ILE A 49 8.22 4.85 8.05
C ILE A 49 8.94 6.07 7.51
N ALA A 50 9.97 5.85 6.68
CA ALA A 50 10.76 6.94 6.13
C ALA A 50 10.03 7.58 4.94
N ILE A 51 9.42 8.74 5.17
CA ILE A 51 8.87 9.61 4.14
C ILE A 51 9.71 10.89 4.12
N SER A 52 10.23 11.23 2.94
CA SER A 52 10.94 12.50 2.75
C SER A 52 9.95 13.66 2.88
N SER A 53 10.29 14.68 3.67
CA SER A 53 9.45 15.85 3.94
C SER A 53 9.01 16.56 2.66
N LYS A 54 9.88 16.63 1.65
CA LYS A 54 9.55 17.18 0.33
C LYS A 54 8.43 16.39 -0.36
N LYS A 55 8.46 15.06 -0.26
CA LYS A 55 7.42 14.19 -0.86
C LYS A 55 6.10 14.29 -0.12
N ALA A 56 6.13 14.45 1.20
CA ALA A 56 4.92 14.66 2.00
C ALA A 56 4.16 15.92 1.56
N LYS A 57 4.88 17.02 1.29
CA LYS A 57 4.29 18.28 0.80
C LYS A 57 3.83 18.21 -0.65
N GLN A 58 4.68 17.68 -1.53
CA GLN A 58 4.48 17.77 -2.97
C GLN A 58 3.53 16.71 -3.52
N LYS A 59 3.36 15.57 -2.85
CA LYS A 59 2.54 14.49 -3.40
C LYS A 59 1.06 14.78 -3.18
N ILE A 60 0.35 15.02 -4.27
CA ILE A 60 -1.10 15.20 -4.28
C ILE A 60 -1.80 13.88 -4.62
N TYR A 61 -2.86 13.58 -3.89
CA TYR A 61 -3.81 12.52 -4.16
C TYR A 61 -5.09 13.12 -4.73
N TYR A 62 -5.47 12.63 -5.90
CA TYR A 62 -6.65 13.07 -6.63
C TYR A 62 -7.79 12.07 -6.46
N SER A 63 -9.01 12.58 -6.35
CA SER A 63 -10.24 11.79 -6.40
C SER A 63 -11.33 12.60 -7.11
N HIS A 64 -12.21 11.92 -7.82
CA HIS A 64 -13.25 12.57 -8.63
C HIS A 64 -14.55 11.77 -8.55
N ASN A 65 -15.69 12.46 -8.54
CA ASN A 65 -17.02 11.85 -8.49
C ASN A 65 -17.76 11.89 -9.85
N THR A 66 -17.00 11.99 -10.95
CA THR A 66 -17.46 12.04 -12.35
C THR A 66 -18.20 13.33 -12.75
N GLN A 67 -18.83 14.04 -11.80
CA GLN A 67 -19.44 15.35 -12.03
C GLN A 67 -18.40 16.44 -12.31
N LEU A 68 -18.68 17.31 -13.30
CA LEU A 68 -17.82 18.43 -13.69
C LEU A 68 -17.55 19.36 -12.50
N GLY A 69 -16.28 19.72 -12.28
CA GLY A 69 -15.86 20.60 -11.18
C GLY A 69 -15.65 19.92 -9.83
N HIS A 70 -15.91 18.60 -9.68
CA HIS A 70 -15.77 17.89 -8.41
C HIS A 70 -14.42 17.17 -8.25
N LEU A 71 -13.32 17.83 -8.66
CA LEU A 71 -11.95 17.33 -8.41
C LEU A 71 -11.58 17.61 -6.95
N LYS A 72 -11.27 16.55 -6.21
CA LYS A 72 -10.81 16.63 -4.82
C LYS A 72 -9.32 16.32 -4.76
N GLU A 73 -8.56 17.32 -4.34
CA GLU A 73 -7.11 17.24 -4.17
C GLU A 73 -6.78 17.18 -2.68
N LYS A 74 -5.88 16.28 -2.29
CA LYS A 74 -5.38 16.19 -0.91
C LYS A 74 -3.87 15.98 -0.94
N SER A 75 -3.11 16.78 -0.20
CA SER A 75 -1.69 16.53 -0.02
C SER A 75 -1.48 15.24 0.79
N MET A 76 -0.29 14.64 0.64
CA MET A 76 0.09 13.47 1.43
C MET A 76 0.15 13.80 2.93
N GLU A 77 0.60 15.01 3.30
CA GLU A 77 0.53 15.52 4.68
C GLU A 77 -0.90 15.47 5.22
N MET A 78 -1.89 16.04 4.51
CA MET A 78 -3.29 16.00 4.95
C MET A 78 -3.84 14.57 5.12
N ILE A 79 -3.36 13.61 4.31
CA ILE A 79 -3.78 12.21 4.44
C ILE A 79 -3.09 11.55 5.63
N LEU A 80 -1.82 11.84 5.86
CA LEU A 80 -1.09 11.36 7.03
C LEU A 80 -1.76 11.86 8.31
N ASP A 81 -2.16 13.12 8.36
CA ASP A 81 -2.82 13.71 9.53
C ASP A 81 -4.22 13.12 9.74
N LYS A 82 -5.00 12.95 8.66
CA LYS A 82 -6.41 12.52 8.77
C LYS A 82 -6.61 11.01 8.90
N PHE A 83 -5.81 10.21 8.20
CA PHE A 83 -5.99 8.76 8.09
C PHE A 83 -4.77 7.95 8.56
N GLY A 84 -3.65 8.62 8.86
CA GLY A 84 -2.43 7.97 9.30
C GLY A 84 -1.57 7.38 8.16
N PRO A 85 -0.34 6.95 8.50
CA PRO A 85 0.61 6.35 7.55
C PRO A 85 0.17 4.98 7.03
N ALA A 86 -0.73 4.29 7.75
CA ALA A 86 -1.30 3.02 7.32
C ALA A 86 -2.08 3.14 6.00
N GLU A 87 -2.90 4.19 5.85
CA GLU A 87 -3.69 4.42 4.65
C GLU A 87 -2.80 4.78 3.45
N VAL A 88 -1.73 5.55 3.68
CA VAL A 88 -0.73 5.88 2.66
C VAL A 88 -0.07 4.60 2.13
N LEU A 89 0.39 3.72 3.03
CA LEU A 89 0.98 2.44 2.64
C LEU A 89 -0.02 1.56 1.90
N ARG A 90 -1.26 1.46 2.41
CA ARG A 90 -2.32 0.65 1.80
C ARG A 90 -2.62 1.09 0.37
N ARG A 91 -2.71 2.40 0.12
CA ARG A 91 -2.88 2.97 -1.24
C ARG A 91 -1.70 2.67 -2.14
N SER A 92 -0.47 2.80 -1.62
CA SER A 92 0.74 2.46 -2.38
C SER A 92 0.78 1.00 -2.77
N VAL A 93 0.50 0.07 -1.85
CA VAL A 93 0.44 -1.37 -2.13
C VAL A 93 -0.68 -1.69 -3.11
N MET A 94 -1.87 -1.09 -2.95
CA MET A 94 -2.99 -1.28 -3.85
C MET A 94 -2.68 -0.84 -5.28
N GLY A 95 -1.88 0.22 -5.45
CA GLY A 95 -1.40 0.68 -6.76
C GLY A 95 -0.41 -0.28 -7.42
N MET A 96 0.32 -1.08 -6.64
CA MET A 96 1.32 -2.05 -7.13
C MET A 96 0.74 -3.43 -7.43
N LEU A 97 -0.51 -3.69 -7.02
CA LEU A 97 -1.20 -4.94 -7.33
C LEU A 97 -1.87 -4.89 -8.72
N PRO A 98 -1.92 -6.02 -9.46
CA PRO A 98 -2.64 -6.10 -10.73
C PRO A 98 -4.10 -5.69 -10.59
N LYS A 99 -4.62 -4.90 -11.55
CA LYS A 99 -6.00 -4.39 -11.54
C LYS A 99 -6.99 -5.48 -12.00
N ASN A 100 -7.26 -6.44 -11.12
CA ASN A 100 -8.21 -7.53 -11.38
C ASN A 100 -9.09 -7.82 -10.13
N ARG A 101 -9.99 -8.81 -10.23
CA ARG A 101 -10.86 -9.23 -9.12
C ARG A 101 -10.08 -9.73 -7.89
N LEU A 102 -8.87 -10.26 -8.10
CA LEU A 102 -8.01 -10.77 -7.03
C LEU A 102 -7.37 -9.65 -6.19
N ARG A 103 -7.27 -8.43 -6.73
CA ARG A 103 -6.69 -7.26 -6.03
C ARG A 103 -7.32 -7.02 -4.67
N ILE A 104 -8.65 -7.07 -4.61
CA ILE A 104 -9.42 -6.84 -3.38
C ILE A 104 -9.16 -7.96 -2.35
N LYS A 105 -8.96 -9.18 -2.81
CA LYS A 105 -8.68 -10.32 -1.93
C LYS A 105 -7.24 -10.31 -1.44
N ARG A 106 -6.28 -9.96 -2.29
CA ARG A 106 -4.86 -9.81 -1.91
C ARG A 106 -4.65 -8.67 -0.91
N ILE A 107 -5.28 -7.51 -1.12
CA ILE A 107 -5.11 -6.38 -0.18
C ILE A 107 -5.72 -6.67 1.20
N LYS A 108 -6.72 -7.55 1.30
CA LYS A 108 -7.30 -7.98 2.59
C LYS A 108 -6.31 -8.83 3.42
N LYS A 109 -5.30 -9.43 2.79
CA LYS A 109 -4.25 -10.20 3.48
C LYS A 109 -3.11 -9.32 4.02
N LEU A 110 -3.17 -8.02 3.78
CA LEU A 110 -2.29 -7.04 4.40
C LEU A 110 -2.90 -6.57 5.72
N VAL A 111 -2.22 -6.85 6.82
CA VAL A 111 -2.54 -6.36 8.16
C VAL A 111 -1.47 -5.35 8.55
N ILE A 112 -1.89 -4.21 9.11
CA ILE A 112 -1.00 -3.13 9.54
C ILE A 112 -1.22 -2.93 11.03
N GLU A 113 -0.13 -2.99 11.78
CA GLU A 113 -0.01 -2.73 13.23
C GLU A 113 0.81 -1.46 13.51
#